data_AF-A0A6L9Y2E2-F1
#
_entry.id   AF-A0A6L9Y2E2-F1
#
_cell.length_a   1.000
_cell.length_b   1.000
_cell.length_c   1.000
_cell.angle_alpha   90.00
_cell.angle_beta   90.00
_cell.angle_gamma   90.00
#
_symmetry.space_group_name_H-M   'P 1'
#
loop_
_entity.id
_entity.type
_entity.pdbx_description
1 polymer ?
#
loop_
_entity_poly.entity_id
_entity_poly.type
_entity_poly.pdbx_seq_one_letter_code
_entity_poly.pdbx_strand_id
1 'polypeptide(L)'
;MGILDRFRKQSATTAVAPPQAESSAESDTAQIKFQFSIEYSPLLPVSGTTTIARDEARALFERHQQPNLGYLELTAVLQREPSNPVNPAAVAVLVEGERIGYLPSYAAETVDLSVQGSRQAPVQLFSALKADGVRVEGWIWIGDEPAQWEYNSNNRPPMTPEEKRTAAAKGADRMVAEALTEGGARAEAFKAGQVNGIHYLQTVEPIKQLKREGRLAEALQLCYIAIEGAERAREGREPAPWYTEQAAIILRKLGRRDEEIAVLERWLGATPAAHREGGIQQRLAKLLEAN
;
A
#
# COMPACT_ATOMS: atom_id res chain seq x y z
N MET A 1 66.13 18.42 -59.94
CA MET A 1 65.46 17.40 -59.12
C MET A 1 65.97 17.55 -57.69
N GLY A 2 65.10 17.81 -56.73
CA GLY A 2 65.46 18.03 -55.33
C GLY A 2 64.70 19.21 -54.76
N ILE A 3 63.73 18.91 -53.90
CA ILE A 3 62.65 19.77 -53.43
C ILE A 3 63.16 20.83 -52.44
N LEU A 4 62.55 22.02 -52.61
CA LEU A 4 62.80 23.30 -51.99
C LEU A 4 62.44 23.35 -50.50
N ASP A 5 63.42 23.84 -49.73
CA ASP A 5 63.47 25.20 -49.18
C ASP A 5 62.55 25.65 -48.03
N ARG A 6 63.24 26.35 -47.14
CA ARG A 6 62.80 26.99 -45.91
C ARG A 6 62.08 28.31 -46.21
N PHE A 7 61.17 28.65 -45.30
CA PHE A 7 60.87 29.99 -44.76
C PHE A 7 61.06 31.20 -45.68
N ARG A 8 60.00 32.01 -45.86
CA ARG A 8 59.84 33.34 -45.20
C ARG A 8 58.53 34.04 -45.61
N LYS A 9 57.75 34.36 -44.57
CA LYS A 9 56.83 35.50 -44.36
C LYS A 9 56.37 36.33 -45.57
N GLN A 10 55.04 36.52 -45.67
CA GLN A 10 54.47 37.87 -45.58
C GLN A 10 52.99 37.84 -45.17
N SER A 11 52.64 38.86 -44.39
CA SER A 11 51.38 39.09 -43.70
C SER A 11 50.34 39.73 -44.60
N ALA A 12 49.05 39.42 -44.37
CA ALA A 12 47.95 40.33 -44.67
C ALA A 12 46.88 40.19 -43.57
N THR A 13 46.66 41.29 -42.87
CA THR A 13 45.65 41.49 -41.83
C THR A 13 44.26 41.61 -42.47
N THR A 14 43.25 40.86 -42.01
CA THR A 14 41.87 41.36 -41.90
C THR A 14 41.08 40.56 -40.85
N ALA A 15 40.46 41.34 -39.96
CA ALA A 15 39.45 41.10 -38.95
C ALA A 15 38.68 39.75 -38.89
N VAL A 16 38.81 39.14 -37.71
CA VAL A 16 37.80 38.50 -36.83
C VAL A 16 36.39 38.27 -37.41
N ALA A 17 36.09 37.01 -37.68
CA ALA A 17 34.79 36.38 -37.44
C ALA A 17 35.04 35.18 -36.49
N PRO A 18 34.23 34.94 -35.44
CA PRO A 18 34.50 33.88 -34.48
C PRO A 18 34.27 32.49 -35.10
N PRO A 19 35.19 31.53 -34.90
CA PRO A 19 35.06 30.18 -35.41
C PRO A 19 34.09 29.32 -34.60
N GLN A 20 33.67 28.27 -35.28
CA GLN A 20 32.66 27.28 -34.92
C GLN A 20 32.93 26.59 -33.58
N ALA A 21 31.83 26.26 -32.92
CA ALA A 21 31.76 25.54 -31.67
C ALA A 21 32.50 24.20 -31.74
N GLU A 22 33.50 24.05 -30.88
CA GLU A 22 34.15 22.79 -30.57
C GLU A 22 33.22 21.92 -29.70
N SER A 23 32.80 20.79 -30.28
CA SER A 23 32.81 19.45 -29.68
C SER A 23 32.78 19.40 -28.14
N SER A 24 31.57 19.47 -27.58
CA SER A 24 31.32 19.08 -26.20
C SER A 24 31.27 17.55 -26.13
N ALA A 25 32.17 16.97 -25.35
CA ALA A 25 32.16 15.56 -24.98
C ALA A 25 30.84 15.22 -24.27
N GLU A 26 30.01 14.40 -24.93
CA GLU A 26 28.82 13.80 -24.33
C GLU A 26 29.26 12.84 -23.23
N SER A 27 28.97 13.24 -21.99
CA SER A 27 29.08 12.37 -20.82
C SER A 27 27.89 11.42 -20.84
N ASP A 28 28.18 10.19 -21.24
CA ASP A 28 27.27 9.05 -21.31
C ASP A 28 26.72 8.74 -19.91
N THR A 29 25.62 9.40 -19.56
CA THR A 29 24.88 9.14 -18.32
C THR A 29 23.90 8.03 -18.60
N ALA A 30 24.36 6.79 -18.40
CA ALA A 30 23.53 5.60 -18.41
C ALA A 30 22.37 5.78 -17.42
N GLN A 31 21.18 6.10 -17.95
CA GLN A 31 19.94 6.10 -17.19
C GLN A 31 19.61 4.66 -16.84
N ILE A 32 19.94 4.26 -15.61
CA ILE A 32 19.50 2.99 -15.05
C ILE A 32 17.99 3.11 -14.81
N LYS A 33 17.19 2.60 -15.76
CA LYS A 33 15.76 2.36 -15.57
C LYS A 33 15.59 1.23 -14.56
N PHE A 34 15.33 1.58 -13.31
CA PHE A 34 14.83 0.63 -12.32
C PHE A 34 13.38 0.30 -12.65
N GLN A 35 13.15 -0.86 -13.27
CA GLN A 35 11.83 -1.43 -13.46
C GLN A 35 11.47 -2.19 -12.17
N PHE A 36 10.72 -1.54 -11.29
CA PHE A 36 10.16 -2.19 -10.11
C PHE A 36 9.05 -3.16 -10.55
N SER A 37 9.31 -4.46 -10.46
CA SER A 37 8.27 -5.48 -10.37
C SER A 37 7.83 -5.54 -8.91
N ILE A 38 6.67 -4.97 -8.58
CA ILE A 38 6.00 -5.33 -7.32
C ILE A 38 5.43 -6.73 -7.57
N GLU A 39 6.15 -7.77 -7.16
CA GLU A 39 5.59 -9.12 -7.11
C GLU A 39 4.46 -9.12 -6.09
N TYR A 40 3.23 -8.98 -6.58
CA TYR A 40 2.04 -9.14 -5.74
C TYR A 40 1.99 -10.58 -5.27
N SER A 41 1.64 -10.78 -3.99
CA SER A 41 1.34 -12.13 -3.51
C SER A 41 0.22 -12.72 -4.37
N PRO A 42 0.38 -13.94 -4.90
CA PRO A 42 -0.66 -14.64 -5.66
C PRO A 42 -1.86 -15.00 -4.78
N LEU A 43 -1.73 -14.94 -3.45
CA LEU A 43 -2.81 -15.12 -2.50
C LEU A 43 -3.55 -13.80 -2.27
N LEU A 44 -4.81 -13.73 -2.68
CA LEU A 44 -5.62 -12.50 -2.60
C LEU A 44 -6.90 -12.73 -1.80
N PRO A 45 -7.32 -11.76 -0.96
CA PRO A 45 -8.64 -11.82 -0.33
C PRO A 45 -9.74 -11.59 -1.37
N VAL A 46 -10.81 -12.38 -1.31
CA VAL A 46 -12.00 -12.20 -2.14
C VAL A 46 -12.85 -11.06 -1.56
N SER A 47 -13.03 -10.02 -2.35
CA SER A 47 -13.81 -8.84 -1.98
C SER A 47 -15.30 -9.09 -2.13
N GLY A 48 -16.12 -8.50 -1.25
CA GLY A 48 -17.58 -8.54 -1.38
C GLY A 48 -18.28 -9.79 -0.83
N THR A 49 -17.54 -10.78 -0.30
CA THR A 49 -18.05 -12.00 0.36
C THR A 49 -19.04 -11.76 1.50
N THR A 50 -18.98 -10.57 2.12
CA THR A 50 -19.86 -10.18 3.24
C THR A 50 -20.83 -9.05 2.90
N THR A 51 -20.84 -8.60 1.65
CA THR A 51 -21.68 -7.50 1.18
C THR A 51 -22.48 -7.94 -0.05
N ILE A 52 -21.89 -7.84 -1.25
CA ILE A 52 -22.58 -8.06 -2.53
C ILE A 52 -22.93 -9.53 -2.72
N ALA A 53 -22.07 -10.44 -2.29
CA ALA A 53 -22.20 -11.89 -2.48
C ALA A 53 -22.55 -12.63 -1.18
N ARG A 54 -23.11 -11.91 -0.20
CA ARG A 54 -23.30 -12.45 1.16
C ARG A 54 -24.22 -13.66 1.16
N ASP A 55 -25.33 -13.58 0.45
CA ASP A 55 -26.39 -14.59 0.54
C ASP A 55 -26.01 -15.82 -0.29
N GLU A 56 -25.36 -15.64 -1.44
CA GLU A 56 -24.79 -16.69 -2.29
C GLU A 56 -23.66 -17.44 -1.57
N ALA A 57 -22.75 -16.71 -0.92
CA ALA A 57 -21.66 -17.32 -0.15
C ALA A 57 -22.18 -18.11 1.06
N ARG A 58 -23.25 -17.64 1.74
CA ARG A 58 -23.93 -18.39 2.80
C ARG A 58 -24.56 -19.67 2.26
N ALA A 59 -25.32 -19.57 1.18
CA ALA A 59 -25.98 -20.70 0.53
C ALA A 59 -24.97 -21.77 0.10
N LEU A 60 -23.77 -21.38 -0.36
CA LEU A 60 -22.69 -22.32 -0.66
C LEU A 60 -22.31 -23.16 0.56
N PHE A 61 -22.11 -22.56 1.74
CA PHE A 61 -21.78 -23.31 2.96
C PHE A 61 -22.94 -24.19 3.46
N GLU A 62 -24.19 -23.78 3.24
CA GLU A 62 -25.35 -24.61 3.54
C GLU A 62 -25.39 -25.87 2.66
N ARG A 63 -25.15 -25.74 1.35
CA ARG A 63 -25.08 -26.88 0.42
C ARG A 63 -23.97 -27.86 0.79
N HIS A 64 -22.83 -27.36 1.25
CA HIS A 64 -21.70 -28.18 1.71
C HIS A 64 -21.83 -28.67 3.17
N GLN A 65 -22.97 -28.41 3.83
CA GLN A 65 -23.28 -28.85 5.19
C GLN A 65 -22.26 -28.39 6.25
N GLN A 66 -21.66 -27.21 6.07
CA GLN A 66 -20.68 -26.63 7.00
C GLN A 66 -20.95 -25.15 7.37
N PRO A 67 -22.17 -24.76 7.78
CA PRO A 67 -22.56 -23.34 7.86
C PRO A 67 -21.85 -22.53 8.96
N ASN A 68 -21.52 -23.12 10.10
CA ASN A 68 -21.21 -22.32 11.32
C ASN A 68 -19.72 -22.16 11.63
N LEU A 69 -18.89 -23.11 11.17
CA LEU A 69 -17.43 -23.11 11.34
C LEU A 69 -16.76 -23.89 10.21
N GLY A 70 -17.28 -23.71 9.00
CA GLY A 70 -16.88 -24.47 7.83
C GLY A 70 -15.54 -24.05 7.27
N TYR A 71 -14.94 -24.99 6.54
CA TYR A 71 -13.74 -24.81 5.76
C TYR A 71 -13.97 -25.46 4.41
N LEU A 72 -13.93 -24.69 3.34
CA LEU A 72 -14.05 -25.21 1.97
C LEU A 72 -12.82 -24.81 1.18
N GLU A 73 -12.24 -25.77 0.49
CA GLU A 73 -11.22 -25.55 -0.54
C GLU A 73 -11.79 -26.08 -1.85
N LEU A 74 -12.04 -25.18 -2.80
CA LEU A 74 -12.81 -25.43 -4.01
C LEU A 74 -12.09 -24.83 -5.22
N THR A 75 -12.57 -25.17 -6.42
CA THR A 75 -12.15 -24.49 -7.65
C THR A 75 -13.14 -23.37 -7.97
N ALA A 76 -12.65 -22.14 -8.06
CA ALA A 76 -13.39 -21.00 -8.57
C ALA A 76 -13.13 -20.79 -10.06
N VAL A 77 -14.04 -20.06 -10.69
CA VAL A 77 -13.89 -19.51 -12.04
C VAL A 77 -13.82 -17.99 -11.92
N LEU A 78 -12.72 -17.42 -12.41
CA LEU A 78 -12.52 -15.99 -12.60
C LEU A 78 -13.15 -15.57 -13.92
N GLN A 79 -14.03 -14.57 -13.90
CA GLN A 79 -14.72 -14.07 -15.09
C GLN A 79 -14.80 -12.54 -15.08
N ARG A 80 -14.44 -11.89 -16.19
CA ARG A 80 -14.61 -10.43 -16.34
C ARG A 80 -16.08 -10.04 -16.47
N GLU A 81 -16.44 -8.92 -15.85
CA GLU A 81 -17.76 -8.28 -15.95
C GLU A 81 -17.64 -6.89 -16.57
N PRO A 82 -17.43 -6.78 -17.89
CA PRO A 82 -17.25 -5.49 -18.57
C PRO A 82 -18.47 -4.57 -18.48
N SER A 83 -19.65 -5.12 -18.21
CA SER A 83 -20.90 -4.39 -17.98
C SER A 83 -21.13 -3.99 -16.52
N ASN A 84 -20.17 -4.24 -15.62
CA ASN A 84 -20.30 -3.89 -14.21
C ASN A 84 -20.37 -2.35 -14.06
N PRO A 85 -21.43 -1.82 -13.41
CA PRO A 85 -21.68 -0.37 -13.37
C PRO A 85 -20.70 0.40 -12.49
N VAL A 86 -19.99 -0.29 -11.59
CA VAL A 86 -19.04 0.32 -10.65
C VAL A 86 -17.62 0.27 -11.20
N ASN A 87 -17.22 -0.88 -11.76
CA ASN A 87 -15.88 -1.07 -12.32
C ASN A 87 -15.94 -1.98 -13.56
N PRO A 88 -15.77 -1.45 -14.78
CA PRO A 88 -15.73 -2.25 -16.00
C PRO A 88 -14.58 -3.29 -16.05
N ALA A 89 -13.53 -3.12 -15.24
CA ALA A 89 -12.45 -4.09 -15.09
C ALA A 89 -12.74 -5.16 -14.03
N ALA A 90 -13.94 -5.18 -13.42
CA ALA A 90 -14.27 -6.13 -12.36
C ALA A 90 -14.12 -7.59 -12.82
N VAL A 91 -13.52 -8.40 -11.97
CA VAL A 91 -13.38 -9.85 -12.16
C VAL A 91 -14.16 -10.55 -11.05
N ALA A 92 -15.27 -11.16 -11.42
CA ALA A 92 -16.08 -11.97 -10.53
C ALA A 92 -15.36 -13.28 -10.18
N VAL A 93 -15.52 -13.71 -8.93
CA VAL A 93 -15.10 -15.02 -8.43
C VAL A 93 -16.34 -15.87 -8.30
N LEU A 94 -16.46 -16.89 -9.16
CA LEU A 94 -17.61 -17.78 -9.22
C LEU A 94 -17.25 -19.15 -8.66
N VAL A 95 -18.07 -19.72 -7.80
CA VAL A 95 -17.94 -21.10 -7.30
C VAL A 95 -19.24 -21.82 -7.56
N GLU A 96 -19.18 -22.96 -8.23
CA GLU A 96 -20.38 -23.72 -8.65
C GLU A 96 -21.36 -22.87 -9.49
N GLY A 97 -20.85 -21.89 -10.24
CA GLY A 97 -21.65 -20.96 -11.04
C GLY A 97 -22.22 -19.77 -10.28
N GLU A 98 -22.08 -19.73 -8.95
CA GLU A 98 -22.55 -18.63 -8.11
C GLU A 98 -21.45 -17.62 -7.80
N ARG A 99 -21.79 -16.33 -7.82
CA ARG A 99 -20.83 -15.26 -7.50
C ARG A 99 -20.63 -15.18 -6.00
N ILE A 100 -19.43 -15.54 -5.55
CA ILE A 100 -19.04 -15.46 -4.13
C ILE A 100 -18.27 -14.17 -3.80
N GLY A 101 -17.93 -13.37 -4.82
CA GLY A 101 -17.30 -12.07 -4.66
C GLY A 101 -16.55 -11.62 -5.90
N TYR A 102 -15.54 -10.76 -5.70
CA TYR A 102 -14.71 -10.17 -6.73
C TYR A 102 -13.23 -10.22 -6.35
N LEU A 103 -12.35 -10.21 -7.35
CA LEU A 103 -10.95 -9.85 -7.11
C LEU A 103 -10.87 -8.40 -6.61
N PRO A 104 -9.93 -8.08 -5.71
CA PRO A 104 -9.63 -6.68 -5.37
C PRO A 104 -9.32 -5.87 -6.63
N SER A 105 -9.74 -4.60 -6.68
CA SER A 105 -9.61 -3.76 -7.89
C SER A 105 -8.19 -3.73 -8.46
N TYR A 106 -7.17 -3.62 -7.60
CA TYR A 106 -5.76 -3.60 -8.02
C TYR A 106 -5.33 -4.88 -8.75
N ALA A 107 -5.91 -6.03 -8.41
CA ALA A 107 -5.61 -7.31 -9.04
C ALA A 107 -6.49 -7.58 -10.25
N ALA A 108 -7.73 -7.09 -10.24
CA ALA A 108 -8.68 -7.22 -11.34
C ALA A 108 -8.16 -6.54 -12.63
N GLU A 109 -7.44 -5.43 -12.48
CA GLU A 109 -6.82 -4.68 -13.59
C GLU A 109 -5.60 -5.38 -14.18
N THR A 110 -4.87 -6.16 -13.38
CA THR A 110 -3.59 -6.76 -13.78
C THR A 110 -3.70 -8.23 -14.17
N VAL A 111 -4.77 -8.92 -13.77
CA VAL A 111 -4.92 -10.35 -14.09
C VAL A 111 -5.04 -10.56 -15.59
N ASP A 112 -4.21 -11.47 -16.11
CA ASP A 112 -4.25 -11.87 -17.51
C ASP A 112 -5.47 -12.79 -17.74
N LEU A 113 -6.56 -12.16 -18.19
CA LEU A 113 -7.82 -12.80 -18.50
C LEU A 113 -8.41 -12.06 -19.69
N SER A 114 -8.87 -12.72 -20.76
CA SER A 114 -9.54 -11.98 -21.84
C SER A 114 -10.95 -11.54 -21.42
N VAL A 115 -11.54 -10.56 -22.11
CA VAL A 115 -12.89 -10.04 -21.78
C VAL A 115 -13.98 -11.13 -21.86
N GLN A 116 -13.80 -12.11 -22.74
CA GLN A 116 -14.67 -13.29 -22.86
C GLN A 116 -14.07 -14.55 -22.20
N GLY A 117 -12.89 -14.42 -21.60
CA GLY A 117 -12.15 -15.52 -21.02
C GLY A 117 -12.59 -15.83 -19.61
N SER A 118 -12.47 -17.10 -19.25
CA SER A 118 -12.61 -17.57 -17.88
C SER A 118 -11.36 -18.34 -17.48
N ARG A 119 -10.89 -18.18 -16.24
CA ARG A 119 -9.73 -18.90 -15.72
C ARG A 119 -10.09 -19.60 -14.42
N GLN A 120 -9.71 -20.86 -14.28
CA GLN A 120 -9.87 -21.57 -13.01
C GLN A 120 -8.79 -21.15 -12.02
N ALA A 121 -9.16 -21.06 -10.75
CA ALA A 121 -8.26 -20.70 -9.66
C ALA A 121 -8.73 -21.41 -8.38
N PRO A 122 -7.82 -21.96 -7.56
CA PRO A 122 -8.25 -22.55 -6.30
C PRO A 122 -8.64 -21.43 -5.33
N VAL A 123 -9.68 -21.69 -4.53
CA VAL A 123 -10.24 -20.76 -3.55
C VAL A 123 -10.44 -21.45 -2.22
N GLN A 124 -10.10 -20.75 -1.15
CA GLN A 124 -10.27 -21.17 0.23
C GLN A 124 -11.31 -20.27 0.90
N LEU A 125 -12.34 -20.87 1.50
CA LEU A 125 -13.44 -20.17 2.13
C LEU A 125 -13.60 -20.61 3.59
N PHE A 126 -13.94 -19.66 4.45
CA PHE A 126 -14.19 -19.88 5.87
C PHE A 126 -15.54 -19.29 6.25
N SER A 127 -16.32 -20.03 7.04
CA SER A 127 -17.52 -19.51 7.68
C SER A 127 -17.36 -19.35 9.19
N ALA A 128 -18.08 -18.39 9.76
CA ALA A 128 -18.17 -18.19 11.20
C ALA A 128 -19.59 -17.71 11.57
N LEU A 129 -20.22 -18.36 12.54
CA LEU A 129 -21.51 -17.92 13.07
C LEU A 129 -21.34 -16.65 13.91
N LYS A 130 -22.11 -15.62 13.58
CA LYS A 130 -22.21 -14.37 14.34
C LYS A 130 -23.66 -14.13 14.81
N ALA A 131 -23.84 -13.13 15.67
CA ALA A 131 -25.16 -12.72 16.13
C ALA A 131 -26.12 -12.32 14.99
N ASP A 132 -25.58 -11.82 13.87
CA ASP A 132 -26.30 -11.42 12.65
C ASP A 132 -26.28 -12.51 11.54
N GLY A 133 -25.97 -13.76 11.92
CA GLY A 133 -25.95 -14.92 11.04
C GLY A 133 -24.54 -15.33 10.60
N VAL A 134 -24.47 -16.19 9.60
CA VAL A 134 -23.19 -16.74 9.11
C VAL A 134 -22.40 -15.66 8.37
N ARG A 135 -21.12 -15.49 8.70
CA ARG A 135 -20.19 -14.67 7.92
C ARG A 135 -19.28 -15.58 7.10
N VAL A 136 -19.06 -15.23 5.85
CA VAL A 136 -18.12 -15.93 4.97
C VAL A 136 -16.99 -14.99 4.57
N GLU A 137 -15.76 -15.47 4.62
CA GLU A 137 -14.59 -14.80 4.04
C GLU A 137 -13.79 -15.79 3.19
N GLY A 138 -13.08 -15.27 2.19
CA GLY A 138 -12.43 -16.09 1.19
C GLY A 138 -11.09 -15.55 0.71
N TRP A 139 -10.23 -16.46 0.28
CA TRP A 139 -8.95 -16.19 -0.34
C TRP A 139 -8.83 -16.99 -1.63
N ILE A 140 -8.29 -16.38 -2.67
CA ILE A 140 -8.11 -16.99 -3.97
C ILE A 140 -6.65 -16.93 -4.36
N TRP A 141 -6.16 -18.01 -4.97
CA TRP A 141 -4.81 -18.07 -5.51
C TRP A 141 -4.85 -17.78 -7.01
N ILE A 142 -4.11 -16.77 -7.45
CA ILE A 142 -4.08 -16.34 -8.85
C ILE A 142 -2.76 -16.65 -9.56
N GLY A 143 -1.80 -17.25 -8.84
CA GLY A 143 -0.50 -17.70 -9.37
C GLY A 143 -0.63 -18.99 -10.18
N ASP A 144 0.39 -19.27 -10.99
CA ASP A 144 0.43 -20.46 -11.85
C ASP A 144 1.03 -21.67 -11.12
N GLU A 145 1.75 -21.43 -10.03
CA GLU A 145 2.30 -22.43 -9.11
C GLU A 145 1.23 -22.98 -8.14
N PRO A 146 1.48 -24.14 -7.49
CA PRO A 146 0.56 -24.70 -6.50
C PRO A 146 0.26 -23.71 -5.37
N ALA A 147 -1.01 -23.67 -4.95
CA ALA A 147 -1.47 -22.73 -3.94
C ALA A 147 -0.74 -22.92 -2.60
N GLN A 148 -0.23 -21.82 -2.04
CA GLN A 148 0.37 -21.78 -0.72
C GLN A 148 -0.53 -20.97 0.21
N TRP A 149 -1.31 -21.67 1.03
CA TRP A 149 -2.29 -21.04 1.91
C TRP A 149 -1.67 -20.54 3.21
N GLU A 150 -1.98 -19.29 3.57
CA GLU A 150 -1.69 -18.75 4.92
C GLU A 150 -2.58 -19.40 5.98
N TYR A 151 -3.82 -19.72 5.60
CA TYR A 151 -4.82 -20.29 6.48
C TYR A 151 -5.12 -21.74 6.12
N ASN A 152 -5.68 -22.48 7.06
CA ASN A 152 -6.18 -23.83 6.85
C ASN A 152 -7.25 -24.16 7.91
N SER A 153 -7.77 -25.39 7.90
CA SER A 153 -8.78 -25.84 8.85
C SER A 153 -8.37 -25.67 10.33
N ASN A 154 -7.08 -25.77 10.65
CA ASN A 154 -6.53 -25.64 12.00
C ASN A 154 -5.99 -24.23 12.32
N ASN A 155 -5.55 -23.48 11.31
CA ASN A 155 -5.10 -22.09 11.41
C ASN A 155 -6.06 -21.19 10.65
N ARG A 156 -7.20 -20.85 11.29
CA ARG A 156 -8.27 -20.06 10.66
C ARG A 156 -7.93 -18.57 10.63
N PRO A 157 -8.41 -17.83 9.64
CA PRO A 157 -8.28 -16.38 9.62
C PRO A 157 -9.10 -15.73 10.74
N PRO A 158 -8.75 -14.50 11.16
CA PRO A 158 -9.60 -13.73 12.06
C PRO A 158 -10.91 -13.34 11.35
N MET A 159 -12.05 -13.79 11.89
CA MET A 159 -13.37 -13.66 11.27
C MET A 159 -14.21 -12.51 11.87
N THR A 160 -13.87 -12.05 13.07
CA THR A 160 -14.53 -10.91 13.73
C THR A 160 -13.71 -9.62 13.66
N PRO A 161 -14.36 -8.43 13.71
CA PRO A 161 -13.62 -7.17 13.82
C PRO A 161 -12.67 -7.11 15.01
N GLU A 162 -12.97 -7.81 16.11
CA GLU A 162 -12.09 -7.88 17.28
C GLU A 162 -10.89 -8.80 17.06
N GLU A 163 -11.12 -9.98 16.49
CA GLU A 163 -10.04 -10.89 16.09
C GLU A 163 -9.11 -10.22 15.07
N LYS A 164 -9.67 -9.51 14.09
CA LYS A 164 -8.88 -8.80 13.07
C LYS A 164 -7.99 -7.72 13.67
N ARG A 165 -8.53 -6.94 14.63
CA ARG A 165 -7.75 -5.94 15.37
C ARG A 165 -6.63 -6.59 16.18
N THR A 166 -6.94 -7.67 16.88
CA THR A 166 -5.98 -8.42 17.69
C THR A 166 -4.88 -9.02 16.82
N ALA A 167 -5.25 -9.63 15.69
CA ALA A 167 -4.30 -10.19 14.73
C ALA A 167 -3.41 -9.11 14.11
N ALA A 168 -3.97 -7.94 13.75
CA ALA A 168 -3.19 -6.83 13.22
C ALA A 168 -2.18 -6.29 14.24
N ALA A 169 -2.59 -6.11 15.51
CA ALA A 169 -1.70 -5.69 16.58
C ALA A 169 -0.55 -6.70 16.81
N LYS A 170 -0.89 -7.98 16.95
CA LYS A 170 0.11 -9.07 17.09
C LYS A 170 1.04 -9.16 15.88
N GLY A 171 0.53 -8.94 14.67
CA GLY A 171 1.31 -8.93 13.44
C GLY A 171 2.36 -7.81 13.44
N ALA A 172 1.97 -6.60 13.86
CA ALA A 172 2.90 -5.49 14.01
C ALA A 172 3.96 -5.76 15.08
N ASP A 173 3.56 -6.30 16.23
CA ASP A 173 4.48 -6.66 17.32
C ASP A 173 5.49 -7.73 16.87
N ARG A 174 5.02 -8.78 16.19
CA ARG A 174 5.87 -9.84 15.65
C ARG A 174 6.85 -9.30 14.63
N MET A 175 6.39 -8.49 13.67
CA MET A 175 7.25 -7.89 12.65
C MET A 175 8.38 -7.06 13.26
N VAL A 176 8.07 -6.26 14.28
CA VAL A 176 9.07 -5.44 14.97
C VAL A 176 10.03 -6.34 15.76
N ALA A 177 9.54 -7.33 16.49
CA ALA A 177 10.37 -8.26 17.25
C ALA A 177 11.32 -9.06 16.35
N GLU A 178 10.83 -9.59 15.23
CA GLU A 178 11.63 -10.32 14.23
C GLU A 178 12.70 -9.41 13.63
N ALA A 179 12.34 -8.21 13.17
CA ALA A 179 13.30 -7.27 12.58
C ALA A 179 14.40 -6.85 13.57
N LEU A 180 14.08 -6.69 14.85
CA LEU A 180 15.06 -6.38 15.89
C LEU A 180 15.94 -7.58 16.26
N THR A 181 15.40 -8.81 16.16
CA THR A 181 16.13 -10.05 16.45
C THR A 181 17.08 -10.45 15.33
N GLU A 182 16.68 -10.27 14.06
CA GLU A 182 17.50 -10.57 12.88
C GLU A 182 18.81 -9.75 12.86
N GLY A 183 18.83 -8.57 13.47
CA GLY A 183 20.01 -7.72 13.57
C GLY A 183 20.37 -6.99 12.27
N GLY A 184 21.59 -6.44 12.22
CA GLY A 184 22.14 -5.78 11.03
C GLY A 184 21.40 -4.50 10.61
N ALA A 185 21.49 -4.16 9.33
CA ALA A 185 20.91 -2.93 8.78
C ALA A 185 19.39 -2.83 8.97
N ARG A 186 18.68 -3.97 8.91
CA ARG A 186 17.24 -4.03 9.13
C ARG A 186 16.85 -3.67 10.57
N ALA A 187 17.58 -4.19 11.55
CA ALA A 187 17.34 -3.85 12.95
C ALA A 187 17.62 -2.36 13.23
N GLU A 188 18.66 -1.79 12.65
CA GLU A 188 18.96 -0.36 12.81
C GLU A 188 17.89 0.54 12.18
N ALA A 189 17.39 0.17 11.00
CA ALA A 189 16.25 0.87 10.37
C ALA A 189 14.99 0.82 11.25
N PHE A 190 14.68 -0.34 11.85
CA PHE A 190 13.56 -0.47 12.79
C PHE A 190 13.79 0.31 14.10
N LYS A 191 15.01 0.31 14.65
CA LYS A 191 15.34 1.12 15.83
C LYS A 191 15.18 2.61 15.56
N ALA A 192 15.51 3.08 14.35
CA ALA A 192 15.31 4.48 13.98
C ALA A 192 13.84 4.89 14.12
N GLY A 193 12.91 3.98 13.83
CA GLY A 193 11.46 4.18 13.98
C GLY A 193 10.91 4.08 15.40
N GLN A 194 11.76 3.85 16.41
CA GLN A 194 11.33 3.77 17.80
C GLN A 194 11.41 5.12 18.52
N VAL A 195 10.36 5.41 19.29
CA VAL A 195 10.29 6.53 20.22
C VAL A 195 9.77 5.99 21.55
N ASN A 196 10.49 6.24 22.64
CA ASN A 196 10.19 5.70 23.97
C ASN A 196 10.01 4.16 24.01
N GLY A 197 10.78 3.45 23.19
CA GLY A 197 10.73 1.98 23.09
C GLY A 197 9.53 1.43 22.31
N ILE A 198 8.71 2.29 21.70
CA ILE A 198 7.57 1.89 20.88
C ILE A 198 7.87 2.21 19.42
N HIS A 199 7.76 1.21 18.54
CA HIS A 199 7.88 1.45 17.10
C HIS A 199 6.59 2.05 16.55
N TYR A 200 6.68 3.02 15.64
CA TYR A 200 5.49 3.71 15.12
C TYR A 200 4.44 2.76 14.52
N LEU A 201 4.83 1.64 13.91
CA LEU A 201 3.90 0.62 13.37
C LEU A 201 3.01 -0.03 14.44
N GLN A 202 3.48 -0.12 15.68
CA GLN A 202 2.73 -0.71 16.79
C GLN A 202 1.63 0.22 17.31
N THR A 203 1.63 1.49 16.91
CA THR A 203 0.72 2.51 17.44
C THR A 203 -0.64 2.54 16.74
N VAL A 204 -0.79 1.92 15.57
CA VAL A 204 -1.98 2.05 14.71
C VAL A 204 -3.26 1.61 15.42
N GLU A 205 -3.31 0.38 15.94
CA GLU A 205 -4.50 -0.12 16.64
C GLU A 205 -4.73 0.57 18.00
N PRO A 206 -3.71 0.84 18.83
CA PRO A 206 -3.87 1.68 20.02
C PRO A 206 -4.47 3.07 19.74
N ILE A 207 -4.01 3.78 18.70
CA ILE A 207 -4.57 5.07 18.27
C ILE A 207 -6.05 4.90 17.90
N LYS A 208 -6.38 3.89 17.09
CA LYS A 208 -7.78 3.62 16.71
C LYS A 208 -8.64 3.32 17.93
N GLN A 209 -8.13 2.57 18.90
CA GLN A 209 -8.87 2.21 20.11
C GLN A 209 -9.13 3.44 20.99
N LEU A 210 -8.11 4.25 21.30
CA LEU A 210 -8.26 5.49 22.07
C LEU A 210 -9.27 6.44 21.42
N LYS A 211 -9.27 6.54 20.09
CA LYS A 211 -10.27 7.34 19.34
C LYS A 211 -11.70 6.82 19.48
N ARG A 212 -11.91 5.49 19.54
CA ARG A 212 -13.24 4.89 19.76
C ARG A 212 -13.74 5.14 21.18
N GLU A 213 -12.84 5.15 22.15
CA GLU A 213 -13.12 5.43 23.57
C GLU A 213 -13.31 6.92 23.87
N GLY A 214 -13.18 7.81 22.87
CA GLY A 214 -13.28 9.25 23.06
C GLY A 214 -12.08 9.88 23.77
N ARG A 215 -11.02 9.09 24.04
CA ARG A 215 -9.76 9.52 24.69
C ARG A 215 -8.84 10.23 23.70
N LEU A 216 -9.36 11.33 23.13
CA LEU A 216 -8.73 12.04 22.02
C LEU A 216 -7.37 12.66 22.38
N ALA A 217 -7.21 13.17 23.61
CA ALA A 217 -5.93 13.74 24.05
C ALA A 217 -4.80 12.69 24.10
N GLU A 218 -5.10 11.49 24.61
CA GLU A 218 -4.15 10.38 24.68
C GLU A 218 -3.88 9.81 23.28
N ALA A 219 -4.90 9.72 22.43
CA ALA A 219 -4.72 9.35 21.03
C ALA A 219 -3.78 10.32 20.31
N LEU A 220 -3.91 11.63 20.57
CA LEU A 220 -3.07 12.66 19.98
C LEU A 220 -1.61 12.52 20.44
N GLN A 221 -1.37 12.28 21.73
CA GLN A 221 -0.02 12.02 22.25
C GLN A 221 0.63 10.84 21.52
N LEU A 222 -0.12 9.75 21.33
CA LEU A 222 0.37 8.58 20.63
C LEU A 222 0.61 8.83 19.12
N CYS A 223 -0.22 9.67 18.48
CA CYS A 223 0.05 10.13 17.12
C CYS A 223 1.38 10.89 17.03
N TYR A 224 1.71 11.77 17.98
CA TYR A 224 2.99 12.50 17.95
C TYR A 224 4.21 11.59 18.13
N ILE A 225 4.12 10.59 19.01
CA ILE A 225 5.15 9.55 19.15
C ILE A 225 5.36 8.83 17.81
N ALA A 226 4.26 8.46 17.14
CA ALA A 226 4.31 7.77 15.85
C ALA A 226 4.83 8.65 14.71
N ILE A 227 4.46 9.93 14.66
CA ILE A 227 4.98 10.92 13.69
C ILE A 227 6.49 11.03 13.84
N GLU A 228 6.99 11.20 15.06
CA GLU A 228 8.43 11.30 15.32
C GLU A 228 9.18 10.02 14.89
N GLY A 229 8.64 8.85 15.22
CA GLY A 229 9.22 7.58 14.76
C GLY A 229 9.23 7.45 13.23
N ALA A 230 8.11 7.79 12.57
CA ALA A 230 8.00 7.74 11.11
C ALA A 230 8.95 8.73 10.42
N GLU A 231 9.15 9.92 10.98
CA GLU A 231 10.09 10.91 10.45
C GLU A 231 11.54 10.45 10.54
N ARG A 232 11.92 9.76 11.64
CA ARG A 232 13.27 9.20 11.82
C ARG A 232 13.53 8.02 10.88
N ALA A 233 12.53 7.19 10.64
CA ALA A 233 12.62 5.98 9.81
C ALA A 233 12.44 6.24 8.30
N ARG A 234 12.33 7.50 7.86
CA ARG A 234 11.89 7.83 6.49
C ARG A 234 12.92 7.55 5.38
N GLU A 235 14.21 7.40 5.72
CA GLU A 235 15.28 7.09 4.75
C GLU A 235 15.26 7.94 3.46
N GLY A 236 15.02 9.24 3.60
CA GLY A 236 14.95 10.18 2.46
C GLY A 236 13.61 10.22 1.72
N ARG A 237 12.63 9.40 2.12
CA ARG A 237 11.25 9.43 1.65
C ARG A 237 10.37 10.30 2.54
N GLU A 238 9.11 10.46 2.15
CA GLU A 238 8.07 11.04 2.96
C GLU A 238 7.81 10.19 4.23
N PRO A 239 7.58 10.82 5.40
CA PRO A 239 7.09 10.10 6.56
C PRO A 239 5.70 9.51 6.30
N ALA A 240 5.40 8.36 6.90
CA ALA A 240 4.09 7.72 6.78
C ALA A 240 2.94 8.72 7.09
N PRO A 241 2.10 9.09 6.11
CA PRO A 241 1.18 10.22 6.23
C PRO A 241 0.04 9.98 7.24
N TRP A 242 -0.33 8.71 7.44
CA TRP A 242 -1.50 8.34 8.24
C TRP A 242 -1.48 8.93 9.66
N TYR A 243 -0.33 8.96 10.34
CA TYR A 243 -0.24 9.48 11.71
C TYR A 243 -0.48 10.98 11.79
N THR A 244 0.07 11.74 10.83
CA THR A 244 -0.20 13.18 10.67
C THR A 244 -1.67 13.43 10.37
N GLU A 245 -2.27 12.65 9.48
CA GLU A 245 -3.70 12.76 9.18
C GLU A 245 -4.57 12.48 10.40
N GLN A 246 -4.23 11.45 11.20
CA GLN A 246 -4.94 11.16 12.44
C GLN A 246 -4.78 12.31 13.45
N ALA A 247 -3.58 12.85 13.64
CA ALA A 247 -3.33 14.00 14.51
C ALA A 247 -4.16 15.22 14.07
N ALA A 248 -4.15 15.56 12.78
CA ALA A 248 -4.94 16.66 12.23
C ALA A 248 -6.45 16.48 12.44
N ILE A 249 -6.97 15.26 12.25
CA ILE A 249 -8.38 14.92 12.55
C ILE A 249 -8.69 15.12 14.03
N ILE A 250 -7.81 14.68 14.93
CA ILE A 250 -8.01 14.80 16.37
C ILE A 250 -7.95 16.26 16.82
N LEU A 251 -6.96 17.03 16.36
CA LEU A 251 -6.80 18.45 16.66
C LEU A 251 -8.03 19.26 16.22
N ARG A 252 -8.56 18.96 15.03
CA ARG A 252 -9.82 19.54 14.55
C ARG A 252 -10.99 19.25 15.50
N LYS A 253 -11.13 18.00 15.96
CA LYS A 253 -12.18 17.60 16.91
C LYS A 253 -12.04 18.28 18.27
N LEU A 254 -10.82 18.61 18.67
CA LEU A 254 -10.52 19.35 19.89
C LEU A 254 -10.60 20.87 19.72
N GLY A 255 -10.92 21.38 18.52
CA GLY A 255 -10.96 22.82 18.24
C GLY A 255 -9.59 23.51 18.19
N ARG A 256 -8.50 22.74 18.14
CA ARG A 256 -7.11 23.23 18.19
C ARG A 256 -6.59 23.50 16.78
N ARG A 257 -7.16 24.51 16.11
CA ARG A 257 -6.90 24.81 14.69
C ARG A 257 -5.43 25.13 14.40
N ASP A 258 -4.80 25.99 15.20
CA ASP A 258 -3.41 26.40 14.95
C ASP A 258 -2.46 25.20 14.99
N GLU A 259 -2.73 24.25 15.88
CA GLU A 259 -1.97 23.01 15.97
C GLU A 259 -2.29 22.05 14.82
N GLU A 260 -3.53 22.03 14.32
CA GLU A 260 -3.88 21.29 13.09
C GLU A 260 -3.05 21.81 11.90
N ILE A 261 -2.92 23.13 11.77
CA ILE A 261 -2.07 23.75 10.74
C ILE A 261 -0.61 23.35 10.96
N ALA A 262 -0.08 23.52 12.17
CA ALA A 262 1.31 23.24 12.49
C ALA A 262 1.71 21.78 12.22
N VAL A 263 0.84 20.80 12.51
CA VAL A 263 1.16 19.38 12.25
C VAL A 263 1.17 19.05 10.75
N LEU A 264 0.30 19.68 9.95
CA LEU A 264 0.28 19.51 8.49
C LEU A 264 1.51 20.16 7.85
N GLU A 265 1.88 21.36 8.29
CA GLU A 265 3.09 22.06 7.86
C GLU A 265 4.36 21.27 8.20
N ARG A 266 4.44 20.70 9.41
CA ARG A 266 5.54 19.83 9.84
C ARG A 266 5.74 18.66 8.86
N TRP A 267 4.67 17.97 8.50
CA TRP A 267 4.76 16.86 7.55
C TRP A 267 5.23 17.31 6.17
N LEU A 268 4.71 18.43 5.64
CA LEU A 268 5.17 18.97 4.35
C LEU A 268 6.64 19.38 4.39
N GLY A 269 7.12 19.93 5.52
CA GLY A 269 8.52 20.26 5.73
C GLY A 269 9.42 19.02 5.75
N ALA A 270 8.92 17.90 6.27
CA ALA A 270 9.59 16.61 6.31
C ALA A 270 9.54 15.83 4.98
N THR A 271 8.63 16.19 4.08
CA THR A 271 8.38 15.50 2.80
C THR A 271 9.19 16.13 1.65
N PRO A 272 9.88 15.31 0.82
CA PRO A 272 10.53 15.79 -0.40
C PRO A 272 9.58 16.54 -1.33
N ALA A 273 10.03 17.60 -2.00
CA ALA A 273 9.17 18.48 -2.79
C ALA A 273 8.32 17.73 -3.83
N ALA A 274 8.89 16.71 -4.48
CA ALA A 274 8.20 15.90 -5.48
C ALA A 274 7.00 15.10 -4.93
N HIS A 275 6.94 14.86 -3.61
CA HIS A 275 5.93 14.01 -2.97
C HIS A 275 4.97 14.80 -2.07
N ARG A 276 4.98 16.14 -2.15
CA ARG A 276 4.11 17.00 -1.34
C ARG A 276 2.68 17.07 -1.86
N GLU A 277 2.46 16.74 -3.12
CA GLU A 277 1.14 16.76 -3.74
C GLU A 277 0.24 15.68 -3.12
N GLY A 278 -0.95 16.08 -2.64
CA GLY A 278 -1.91 15.13 -2.09
C GLY A 278 -2.87 15.72 -1.05
N GLY A 279 -3.53 14.82 -0.32
CA GLY A 279 -4.61 15.17 0.62
C GLY A 279 -4.17 16.08 1.77
N ILE A 280 -2.94 15.93 2.27
CA ILE A 280 -2.38 16.77 3.35
C ILE A 280 -2.20 18.22 2.88
N GLN A 281 -1.60 18.44 1.70
CA GLN A 281 -1.43 19.79 1.12
C GLN A 281 -2.79 20.44 0.85
N GLN A 282 -3.72 19.72 0.24
CA GLN A 282 -5.06 20.24 -0.06
C GLN A 282 -5.81 20.63 1.21
N ARG A 283 -5.65 19.86 2.29
CA ARG A 283 -6.25 20.19 3.59
C ARG A 283 -5.65 21.45 4.18
N LEU A 284 -4.31 21.57 4.16
CA LEU A 284 -3.63 22.76 4.66
C LEU A 284 -4.09 24.02 3.90
N ALA A 285 -4.13 23.96 2.56
CA ALA A 285 -4.60 25.07 1.73
C ALA A 285 -6.01 25.55 2.15
N LYS A 286 -6.95 24.61 2.32
CA LYS A 286 -8.32 24.92 2.79
C LYS A 286 -8.36 25.56 4.18
N LEU A 287 -7.45 25.19 5.09
CA LEU A 287 -7.36 25.80 6.42
C LEU A 287 -6.76 27.21 6.36
N LEU A 288 -5.90 27.51 5.40
CA LEU A 288 -5.32 28.84 5.24
C LEU A 288 -6.27 29.80 4.50
N GLU A 289 -7.07 29.30 3.57
CA GLU A 289 -8.08 30.08 2.82
C GLU A 289 -9.30 30.48 3.65
N ALA A 290 -9.64 29.69 4.68
CA ALA A 290 -10.80 29.95 5.53
C ALA A 290 -10.53 30.98 6.65
N ASN A 291 -9.63 31.93 6.40
CA ASN A 291 -9.19 33.00 7.31
C ASN A 291 -9.56 34.38 6.77
#